data_AF-A0A956KAH6-F1
#
_entry.id   AF-A0A956KAH6-F1
#
_cell.length_a   1.000
_cell.length_b   1.000
_cell.length_c   1.000
_cell.angle_alpha   90.00
_cell.angle_beta   90.00
_cell.angle_gamma   90.00
#
_symmetry.space_group_name_H-M   'P 1'
#
loop_
_entity.id
_entity.type
_entity.pdbx_description
1 polymer ?
#
loop_
_entity_poly.entity_id
_entity_poly.type
_entity_poly.pdbx_seq_one_letter_code
_entity_poly.pdbx_strand_id
1 'polypeptide(L)'
;MVLVPAGAFTMGISEAAIDQWLQAHPQDKREWFDPEVPQHPVYLDAFYLDQYEVTTSRYAAFMEATKRDPPRHWPATVLKQHAKKPVVGVAWEDANAYCVWAGKRLPTEAEWEKAARGTDGRLYPWGNEAPTKALANFDNCCDFQDYGALRDVGSYEHGKSPYGAYDMAGNAWEWVADWYDETRYQQRAMGNEPVRNPQGPDKGEFRVLRGGSWDDSDPRVLR
;
A
#
# COMPACT_ATOMS: atom_id res chain seq x y z
N MET A 1 14.11 0.25 -7.27
CA MET A 1 13.73 -0.69 -6.19
C MET A 1 14.54 -0.34 -4.96
N VAL A 2 13.95 -0.50 -3.79
CA VAL A 2 14.61 -0.37 -2.49
C VAL A 2 14.80 -1.74 -1.87
N LEU A 3 15.90 -1.95 -1.15
CA LEU A 3 16.14 -3.18 -0.40
C LEU A 3 15.48 -3.05 0.98
N VAL A 4 14.57 -3.96 1.30
CA VAL A 4 14.06 -4.14 2.66
C VAL A 4 14.83 -5.30 3.31
N PRO A 5 15.62 -5.05 4.36
CA PRO A 5 16.43 -6.09 4.99
C PRO A 5 15.59 -7.21 5.59
N ALA A 6 16.17 -8.41 5.64
CA ALA A 6 15.60 -9.51 6.41
C ALA A 6 15.48 -9.13 7.89
N GLY A 7 14.47 -9.68 8.58
CA GLY A 7 14.32 -9.51 10.02
C GLY A 7 12.88 -9.48 10.47
N ALA A 8 12.72 -9.52 11.79
CA ALA A 8 11.44 -9.38 12.45
C ALA A 8 10.92 -7.94 12.38
N PHE A 9 9.61 -7.80 12.29
CA PHE A 9 8.88 -6.57 12.52
C PHE A 9 7.53 -6.89 13.15
N THR A 10 6.88 -5.86 13.65
CA THR A 10 5.58 -5.98 14.29
C THR A 10 4.51 -5.51 13.30
N MET A 11 3.66 -6.44 12.86
CA MET A 11 2.59 -6.19 11.89
C MET A 11 1.27 -5.85 12.61
N GLY A 12 0.49 -4.96 12.02
CA GLY A 12 -0.78 -4.46 12.55
C GLY A 12 -0.63 -3.26 13.47
N ILE A 13 -1.70 -2.97 14.20
CA ILE A 13 -1.81 -1.83 15.11
C ILE A 13 -1.94 -2.28 16.56
N SER A 14 -1.26 -1.58 17.47
CA SER A 14 -1.33 -1.87 18.91
C SER A 14 -2.58 -1.29 19.55
N GLU A 15 -3.07 -1.93 20.62
CA GLU A 15 -4.21 -1.41 21.41
C GLU A 15 -3.95 0.01 21.93
N ALA A 16 -2.73 0.31 22.36
CA ALA A 16 -2.36 1.65 22.83
C ALA A 16 -2.47 2.70 21.71
N ALA A 17 -2.12 2.34 20.48
CA ALA A 17 -2.26 3.23 19.33
C ALA A 17 -3.73 3.45 18.95
N ILE A 18 -4.58 2.42 19.07
CA ILE A 18 -6.03 2.54 18.87
C ILE A 18 -6.64 3.45 19.96
N ASP A 19 -6.29 3.24 21.23
CA ASP A 19 -6.79 4.06 22.33
C ASP A 19 -6.38 5.54 22.16
N GLN A 20 -5.13 5.81 21.77
CA GLN A 20 -4.67 7.16 21.47
C GLN A 20 -5.43 7.77 20.28
N TRP A 21 -5.71 6.98 19.25
CA TRP A 21 -6.49 7.42 18.10
C TRP A 21 -7.91 7.84 18.51
N LEU A 22 -8.61 6.97 19.23
CA LEU A 22 -10.01 7.19 19.64
C LEU A 22 -10.14 8.35 20.64
N GLN A 23 -9.10 8.65 21.41
CA GLN A 23 -9.04 9.88 22.22
C GLN A 23 -9.01 11.15 21.36
N ALA A 24 -8.25 11.13 20.25
CA ALA A 24 -8.17 12.25 19.31
C ALA A 24 -9.38 12.34 18.36
N HIS A 25 -10.04 11.21 18.11
CA HIS A 25 -11.15 11.04 17.16
C HIS A 25 -12.32 10.30 17.83
N PRO A 26 -13.03 10.91 18.79
CA PRO A 26 -14.03 10.24 19.61
C PRO A 26 -15.28 9.76 18.84
N GLN A 27 -15.48 10.24 17.61
CA GLN A 27 -16.53 9.77 16.72
C GLN A 27 -16.19 8.44 16.00
N ASP A 28 -14.91 8.09 15.95
CA ASP A 28 -14.45 6.87 15.29
C ASP A 28 -14.75 5.66 16.18
N LYS A 29 -14.88 4.49 15.56
CA LYS A 29 -15.26 3.27 16.26
C LYS A 29 -14.12 2.25 16.29
N ARG A 30 -14.02 1.52 17.41
CA ARG A 30 -12.95 0.53 17.62
C ARG A 30 -13.04 -0.62 16.62
N GLU A 31 -14.25 -1.06 16.26
CA GLU A 31 -14.46 -2.12 15.27
C GLU A 31 -13.87 -1.80 13.89
N TRP A 32 -13.60 -0.53 13.58
CA TRP A 32 -12.98 -0.17 12.31
C TRP A 32 -11.48 -0.54 12.22
N PHE A 33 -10.89 -0.98 13.33
CA PHE A 33 -9.51 -1.47 13.41
C PHE A 33 -9.44 -3.00 13.42
N ASP A 34 -10.58 -3.70 13.45
CA ASP A 34 -10.66 -5.17 13.48
C ASP A 34 -9.80 -5.85 12.39
N PRO A 35 -9.71 -5.33 11.15
CA PRO A 35 -8.84 -5.92 10.12
C PRO A 35 -7.33 -5.75 10.35
N GLU A 36 -6.93 -4.91 11.31
CA GLU A 36 -5.53 -4.54 11.59
C GLU A 36 -5.03 -5.10 12.93
N VAL A 37 -5.88 -5.84 13.67
CA VAL A 37 -5.59 -6.38 15.01
C VAL A 37 -5.74 -7.91 15.06
N PRO A 38 -5.07 -8.58 16.01
CA PRO A 38 -4.09 -8.03 16.93
C PRO A 38 -2.73 -7.78 16.26
N GLN A 39 -1.97 -6.89 16.88
CA GLN A 39 -0.57 -6.72 16.55
C GLN A 39 0.22 -8.02 16.81
N HIS A 40 1.07 -8.43 15.88
CA HIS A 40 1.79 -9.71 15.98
C HIS A 40 3.18 -9.68 15.33
N PRO A 41 4.13 -10.50 15.80
CA PRO A 41 5.47 -10.54 15.23
C PRO A 41 5.49 -11.32 13.91
N VAL A 42 6.17 -10.75 12.91
CA VAL A 42 6.39 -11.36 11.59
C VAL A 42 7.88 -11.31 11.27
N TYR A 43 8.43 -12.38 10.73
CA TYR A 43 9.78 -12.38 10.17
C TYR A 43 9.71 -12.42 8.64
N LEU A 44 10.41 -11.50 7.97
CA LEU A 44 10.57 -11.52 6.52
C LEU A 44 12.02 -11.75 6.14
N ASP A 45 12.26 -12.54 5.09
CA ASP A 45 13.53 -12.54 4.38
C ASP A 45 13.75 -11.20 3.66
N ALA A 46 14.96 -10.95 3.19
CA ALA A 46 15.25 -9.72 2.47
C ALA A 46 14.57 -9.75 1.10
N PHE A 47 13.98 -8.63 0.70
CA PHE A 47 13.31 -8.49 -0.59
C PHE A 47 13.52 -7.10 -1.17
N TYR A 48 13.22 -6.97 -2.46
CA TYR A 48 13.17 -5.68 -3.13
C TYR A 48 11.72 -5.27 -3.36
N LEU A 49 11.41 -4.02 -3.05
CA LEU A 49 10.15 -3.37 -3.43
C LEU A 49 10.45 -2.30 -4.49
N ASP A 50 9.53 -2.04 -5.42
CA ASP A 50 9.68 -0.85 -6.27
C ASP A 50 9.71 0.42 -5.41
N GLN A 51 10.55 1.37 -5.81
CA GLN A 51 10.73 2.62 -5.04
C GLN A 51 9.52 3.56 -5.21
N TYR A 52 8.78 3.36 -6.29
CA TYR A 52 7.69 4.18 -6.77
C TYR A 52 6.62 3.24 -7.32
N GLU A 53 5.36 3.67 -7.27
CA GLU A 53 4.26 3.01 -7.95
C GLU A 53 4.56 2.80 -9.45
N VAL A 54 3.89 1.83 -10.08
CA VAL A 54 4.03 1.61 -11.53
C VAL A 54 3.46 2.82 -12.28
N THR A 55 4.32 3.52 -13.01
CA THR A 55 3.87 4.70 -13.75
C THR A 55 3.08 4.34 -15.01
N THR A 56 2.23 5.27 -15.45
CA THR A 56 1.48 5.18 -16.69
C THR A 56 2.37 4.88 -17.90
N SER A 57 3.57 5.48 -17.99
CA SER A 57 4.50 5.20 -19.10
C SER A 57 5.07 3.78 -19.07
N ARG A 58 5.36 3.25 -17.87
CA ARG A 58 5.82 1.86 -17.73
C ARG A 58 4.70 0.88 -18.07
N TYR A 59 3.46 1.19 -17.69
CA TYR A 59 2.30 0.35 -18.03
C TYR A 59 1.93 0.43 -19.51
N ALA A 60 2.10 1.59 -20.17
CA ALA A 60 1.95 1.70 -21.63
C ALA A 60 2.89 0.76 -22.38
N ALA A 61 4.16 0.65 -21.94
CA ALA A 61 5.12 -0.26 -22.55
C ALA A 61 4.70 -1.73 -22.42
N PHE A 62 4.12 -2.10 -21.27
CA PHE A 62 3.54 -3.42 -21.06
C PHE A 62 2.38 -3.70 -22.01
N MET A 63 1.39 -2.80 -22.09
CA MET A 63 0.25 -2.99 -23.01
C MET A 63 0.68 -3.08 -24.47
N GLU A 64 1.64 -2.25 -24.89
CA GLU A 64 2.16 -2.30 -26.26
C GLU A 64 2.85 -3.64 -26.55
N ALA A 65 3.62 -4.17 -25.59
CA ALA A 65 4.33 -5.43 -25.72
C ALA A 65 3.40 -6.65 -25.71
N THR A 66 2.33 -6.62 -24.90
CA THR A 66 1.45 -7.79 -24.68
C THR A 66 0.11 -7.72 -25.40
N LYS A 67 -0.21 -6.58 -26.02
CA LYS A 67 -1.51 -6.30 -26.64
C LYS A 67 -2.69 -6.48 -25.68
N ARG A 68 -2.47 -6.14 -24.40
CA ARG A 68 -3.52 -6.18 -23.36
C ARG A 68 -4.44 -4.99 -23.47
N ASP A 69 -5.68 -5.21 -23.04
CA ASP A 69 -6.68 -4.14 -22.98
C ASP A 69 -6.29 -3.06 -21.96
N PRO A 70 -6.68 -1.81 -22.24
CA PRO A 70 -6.41 -0.70 -21.34
C PRO A 70 -7.21 -0.78 -20.03
N PRO A 71 -6.65 -0.31 -18.89
CA PRO A 71 -7.36 -0.29 -17.62
C PRO A 71 -8.54 0.69 -17.64
N ARG A 72 -9.44 0.57 -16.66
CA ARG A 72 -10.73 1.29 -16.60
C ARG A 72 -10.61 2.80 -16.84
N HIS A 73 -9.59 3.43 -16.26
CA HIS A 73 -9.38 4.89 -16.33
C HIS A 73 -8.37 5.31 -17.40
N TRP A 74 -7.88 4.39 -18.23
CA TRP A 74 -6.94 4.71 -19.30
C TRP A 74 -7.45 5.69 -20.35
N PRO A 75 -8.74 5.69 -20.78
CA PRO A 75 -9.22 6.63 -21.80
C PRO A 75 -9.00 8.12 -21.43
N ALA A 76 -8.91 8.40 -20.14
CA ALA A 76 -8.63 9.70 -19.55
C ALA A 76 -7.13 10.05 -19.48
N THR A 77 -6.25 9.16 -19.97
CA THR A 77 -4.80 9.32 -19.92
C THR A 77 -4.29 10.10 -21.12
N VAL A 78 -3.54 11.18 -20.86
CA VAL A 78 -2.70 11.85 -21.85
C VAL A 78 -1.25 11.51 -21.57
N LEU A 79 -0.69 10.51 -22.27
CA LEU A 79 0.66 9.98 -21.97
C LEU A 79 1.75 11.05 -21.89
N LYS A 80 1.70 12.09 -22.73
CA LYS A 80 2.67 13.19 -22.70
C LYS A 80 2.66 13.97 -21.38
N GLN A 81 1.51 14.02 -20.69
CA GLN A 81 1.31 14.76 -19.45
C GLN A 81 1.37 13.84 -18.23
N HIS A 82 0.91 12.60 -18.35
CA HIS A 82 0.69 11.70 -17.22
C HIS A 82 1.74 10.58 -17.12
N ALA A 83 2.80 10.59 -17.95
CA ALA A 83 3.80 9.52 -18.00
C ALA A 83 4.41 9.11 -16.65
N LYS A 84 4.49 10.03 -15.68
CA LYS A 84 5.09 9.83 -14.35
C LYS A 84 4.07 9.62 -13.23
N LYS A 85 2.78 9.71 -13.52
CA LYS A 85 1.72 9.42 -12.54
C LYS A 85 1.57 7.91 -12.40
N PRO A 86 1.08 7.40 -11.25
CA PRO A 86 0.77 5.98 -11.12
C PRO A 86 -0.33 5.60 -12.11
N VAL A 87 -0.25 4.38 -12.66
CA VAL A 87 -1.37 3.81 -13.41
C VAL A 87 -2.47 3.38 -12.43
N VAL A 88 -3.72 3.75 -12.72
CA VAL A 88 -4.89 3.43 -11.88
C VAL A 88 -6.00 2.72 -12.66
N GLY A 89 -6.93 2.10 -11.96
CA GLY A 89 -8.03 1.32 -12.56
C GLY A 89 -7.58 -0.03 -13.14
N VAL A 90 -6.46 -0.54 -12.65
CA VAL A 90 -5.87 -1.83 -13.04
C VAL A 90 -6.47 -2.94 -12.18
N ALA A 91 -6.95 -4.00 -12.81
CA ALA A 91 -7.41 -5.20 -12.10
C ALA A 91 -6.23 -5.95 -11.49
N TRP A 92 -6.46 -6.74 -10.44
CA TRP A 92 -5.37 -7.46 -9.75
C TRP A 92 -4.61 -8.41 -10.70
N GLU A 93 -5.32 -9.10 -11.58
CA GLU A 93 -4.74 -10.03 -12.56
C GLU A 93 -3.80 -9.32 -13.54
N ASP A 94 -4.13 -8.09 -13.91
CA ASP A 94 -3.31 -7.24 -14.76
C ASP A 94 -2.10 -6.68 -14.03
N ALA A 95 -2.25 -6.28 -12.76
CA ALA A 95 -1.13 -5.86 -11.92
C ALA A 95 -0.14 -7.01 -11.73
N ASN A 96 -0.63 -8.22 -11.40
CA ASN A 96 0.21 -9.41 -11.27
C ASN A 96 0.89 -9.76 -12.59
N ALA A 97 0.18 -9.71 -13.72
CA ALA A 97 0.76 -9.98 -15.02
C ALA A 97 1.81 -8.95 -15.45
N TYR A 98 1.60 -7.67 -15.12
CA TYR A 98 2.61 -6.62 -15.30
C TYR A 98 3.88 -6.98 -14.53
N CYS A 99 3.75 -7.36 -13.25
CA CYS A 99 4.88 -7.77 -12.43
C CYS A 99 5.63 -8.94 -13.06
N VAL A 100 4.92 -10.00 -13.49
CA VAL A 100 5.54 -11.16 -14.15
C VAL A 100 6.27 -10.76 -15.43
N TRP A 101 5.64 -9.95 -16.29
CA TRP A 101 6.26 -9.43 -17.51
C TRP A 101 7.53 -8.62 -17.22
N ALA A 102 7.52 -7.83 -16.14
CA ALA A 102 8.65 -7.05 -15.70
C ALA A 102 9.73 -7.86 -14.96
N GLY A 103 9.57 -9.19 -14.83
CA GLY A 103 10.49 -10.06 -14.09
C GLY A 103 10.43 -9.89 -12.56
N LYS A 104 9.23 -9.55 -12.05
CA LYS A 104 8.94 -9.25 -10.64
C LYS A 104 7.71 -10.03 -10.17
N ARG A 105 7.22 -9.68 -8.97
CA ARG A 105 5.95 -10.13 -8.39
C ARG A 105 5.32 -8.99 -7.58
N LEU A 106 4.04 -9.13 -7.24
CA LEU A 106 3.43 -8.29 -6.21
C LEU A 106 4.07 -8.59 -4.84
N PRO A 107 4.20 -7.59 -3.94
CA PRO A 107 4.61 -7.82 -2.56
C PRO A 107 3.51 -8.58 -1.81
N THR A 108 3.85 -9.30 -0.75
CA THR A 108 2.83 -9.72 0.22
C THR A 108 2.36 -8.52 1.04
N GLU A 109 1.21 -8.62 1.70
CA GLU A 109 0.70 -7.60 2.62
C GLU A 109 1.75 -7.28 3.70
N ALA A 110 2.39 -8.31 4.25
CA ALA A 110 3.42 -8.13 5.27
C ALA A 110 4.69 -7.47 4.73
N GLU A 111 5.09 -7.79 3.49
CA GLU A 111 6.21 -7.12 2.83
C GLU A 111 5.90 -5.65 2.58
N TRP A 112 4.70 -5.35 2.10
CA TRP A 112 4.26 -3.98 1.88
C TRP A 112 4.28 -3.17 3.18
N GLU A 113 3.72 -3.72 4.26
CA GLU A 113 3.66 -3.02 5.54
C GLU A 113 5.03 -2.81 6.17
N LYS A 114 5.90 -3.82 6.13
CA LYS A 114 7.28 -3.66 6.59
C LYS A 114 7.96 -2.57 5.76
N ALA A 115 7.81 -2.59 4.44
CA ALA A 115 8.41 -1.59 3.56
C ALA A 115 7.92 -0.16 3.85
N ALA A 116 6.66 -0.01 4.22
CA ALA A 116 6.03 1.26 4.58
C ALA A 116 6.52 1.77 5.94
N ARG A 117 6.45 0.94 6.99
CA ARG A 117 6.56 1.39 8.38
C ARG A 117 7.87 1.01 9.07
N GLY A 118 8.69 0.13 8.49
CA GLY A 118 9.91 -0.33 9.12
C GLY A 118 9.64 -1.34 10.25
N THR A 119 10.35 -1.20 11.36
CA THR A 119 10.32 -2.17 12.48
C THR A 119 9.99 -1.53 13.83
N ASP A 120 9.80 -0.21 13.88
CA ASP A 120 9.62 0.56 15.12
C ASP A 120 8.15 0.79 15.50
N GLY A 121 7.22 0.27 14.71
CA GLY A 121 5.78 0.34 14.99
C GLY A 121 5.16 1.73 14.75
N ARG A 122 5.83 2.64 14.03
CA ARG A 122 5.28 3.94 13.62
C ARG A 122 3.93 3.82 12.92
N LEU A 123 3.06 4.82 12.95
CA LEU A 123 1.76 4.76 12.28
C LEU A 123 1.86 4.90 10.76
N TYR A 124 2.63 5.88 10.29
CA TYR A 124 2.76 6.24 8.88
C TYR A 124 4.19 6.02 8.38
N PRO A 125 4.43 6.03 7.06
CA PRO A 125 5.78 5.85 6.53
C PRO A 125 6.82 6.83 7.12
N TRP A 126 6.41 8.09 7.32
CA TRP A 126 7.24 9.16 7.88
C TRP A 126 7.32 9.18 9.42
N GLY A 127 6.46 8.46 10.14
CA GLY A 127 6.43 8.48 11.60
C GLY A 127 5.01 8.49 12.19
N ASN A 128 4.85 9.15 13.34
CA ASN A 128 3.58 9.21 14.08
C ASN A 128 2.86 10.57 13.96
N GLU A 129 3.46 11.51 13.21
CA GLU A 129 2.84 12.80 12.95
C GLU A 129 1.65 12.64 11.99
N ALA A 130 0.59 13.42 12.24
CA ALA A 130 -0.62 13.36 11.44
C ALA A 130 -0.32 13.63 9.94
N PRO A 131 -1.02 12.96 9.01
CA PRO A 131 -0.85 13.20 7.60
C PRO A 131 -1.14 14.66 7.23
N THR A 132 -0.30 15.22 6.34
CA THR A 132 -0.50 16.56 5.78
C THR A 132 -0.33 16.51 4.27
N LYS A 133 -0.85 17.52 3.57
CA LYS A 133 -0.68 17.66 2.11
C LYS A 133 0.79 17.87 1.68
N ALA A 134 1.73 18.01 2.62
CA ALA A 134 3.17 18.03 2.37
C ALA A 134 3.82 16.64 2.44
N LEU A 135 3.13 15.66 3.02
CA LEU A 135 3.64 14.30 3.27
C LEU A 135 3.03 13.26 2.34
N ALA A 136 1.78 13.47 1.90
CA ALA A 136 1.07 12.51 1.05
C ALA A 136 0.01 13.19 0.19
N ASN A 137 -0.41 12.50 -0.89
CA ASN A 137 -1.56 12.88 -1.69
C ASN A 137 -2.81 12.12 -1.21
N PHE A 138 -3.69 12.77 -0.47
CA PHE A 138 -4.93 12.17 0.06
C PHE A 138 -6.00 13.27 0.20
N ASP A 139 -7.24 12.96 0.58
CA ASP A 139 -8.31 13.93 0.90
C ASP A 139 -8.54 15.00 -0.20
N ASN A 140 -8.47 14.61 -1.47
CA ASN A 140 -8.79 15.49 -2.59
C ASN A 140 -10.21 15.22 -3.11
N CYS A 141 -11.17 14.95 -2.21
CA CYS A 141 -12.52 14.51 -2.59
C CYS A 141 -13.08 15.31 -3.75
N CYS A 142 -13.85 14.56 -4.55
CA CYS A 142 -14.86 15.08 -5.46
C CYS A 142 -14.27 15.69 -6.75
N ASP A 143 -12.94 15.68 -6.91
CA ASP A 143 -12.21 16.11 -8.10
C ASP A 143 -11.52 14.93 -8.80
N PHE A 144 -12.24 13.86 -9.17
CA PHE A 144 -11.71 12.93 -10.19
C PHE A 144 -11.78 13.60 -11.56
N GLN A 145 -10.96 14.62 -11.75
CA GLN A 145 -10.62 15.20 -13.04
C GLN A 145 -9.56 14.32 -13.69
N ASP A 146 -9.94 13.08 -13.97
CA ASP A 146 -9.08 12.09 -14.59
C ASP A 146 -7.78 11.88 -13.77
N TYR A 147 -6.64 11.83 -14.45
CA TYR A 147 -5.30 11.75 -13.87
C TYR A 147 -4.82 13.07 -13.23
N GLY A 148 -5.64 14.12 -13.21
CA GLY A 148 -5.28 15.42 -12.63
C GLY A 148 -5.09 15.40 -11.11
N ALA A 149 -5.84 14.54 -10.41
CA ALA A 149 -5.78 14.41 -8.94
C ALA A 149 -4.56 13.62 -8.44
N LEU A 150 -4.02 12.73 -9.28
CA LEU A 150 -2.81 11.98 -8.99
C LEU A 150 -1.59 12.90 -9.03
N ARG A 151 -0.58 12.62 -8.21
CA ARG A 151 0.73 13.27 -8.31
C ARG A 151 1.70 12.37 -9.05
N ASP A 152 2.74 13.00 -9.60
CA ASP A 152 3.86 12.24 -10.14
C ASP A 152 4.48 11.43 -9.00
N VAL A 153 4.82 10.17 -9.26
CA VAL A 153 5.45 9.33 -8.26
C VAL A 153 6.71 10.00 -7.73
N GLY A 154 6.95 9.91 -6.43
CA GLY A 154 8.09 10.52 -5.78
C GLY A 154 7.96 12.01 -5.48
N SER A 155 6.77 12.59 -5.58
CA SER A 155 6.56 14.03 -5.31
C SER A 155 6.73 14.41 -3.84
N TYR A 156 6.58 13.46 -2.92
CA TYR A 156 6.57 13.70 -1.47
C TYR A 156 7.85 13.20 -0.80
N GLU A 157 8.92 13.99 -0.88
CA GLU A 157 10.23 13.63 -0.33
C GLU A 157 10.22 13.33 1.17
N HIS A 158 9.44 14.11 1.94
CA HIS A 158 9.29 13.91 3.38
C HIS A 158 8.26 12.83 3.75
N GLY A 159 7.52 12.30 2.77
CA GLY A 159 6.57 11.21 2.92
C GLY A 159 7.16 9.82 2.78
N LYS A 160 8.47 9.71 2.50
CA LYS A 160 9.12 8.43 2.27
C LYS A 160 9.08 7.50 3.47
N SER A 161 9.03 6.21 3.17
CA SER A 161 9.25 5.15 4.14
C SER A 161 10.68 5.12 4.68
N PRO A 162 10.94 4.40 5.80
CA PRO A 162 12.29 4.23 6.36
C PRO A 162 13.30 3.63 5.38
N TYR A 163 12.80 2.85 4.41
CA TYR A 163 13.62 2.20 3.39
C TYR A 163 13.68 3.00 2.08
N GLY A 164 13.04 4.16 2.02
CA GLY A 164 13.08 5.08 0.88
C GLY A 164 12.06 4.80 -0.23
N ALA A 165 11.03 3.99 0.05
CA ALA A 165 9.87 3.85 -0.84
C ALA A 165 8.99 5.10 -0.71
N TYR A 166 8.51 5.62 -1.84
CA TYR A 166 7.61 6.77 -1.89
C TYR A 166 6.17 6.30 -2.03
N ASP A 167 5.25 7.21 -1.71
CA ASP A 167 3.82 7.07 -2.01
C ASP A 167 3.18 5.81 -1.40
N MET A 168 3.82 5.18 -0.41
CA MET A 168 3.24 4.13 0.43
C MET A 168 2.01 4.61 1.22
N ALA A 169 1.73 5.91 1.20
CA ALA A 169 0.57 6.53 1.82
C ALA A 169 -0.05 7.53 0.83
N GLY A 170 -1.29 7.26 0.43
CA GLY A 170 -2.04 8.03 -0.55
C GLY A 170 -1.58 7.77 -1.98
N ASN A 171 -1.91 8.73 -2.85
CA ASN A 171 -1.69 8.72 -4.30
C ASN A 171 -2.40 7.63 -5.08
N ALA A 172 -2.27 6.34 -4.77
CA ALA A 172 -3.14 5.29 -5.28
C ALA A 172 -3.11 4.06 -4.37
N TRP A 173 -4.25 3.37 -4.27
CA TRP A 173 -4.30 2.08 -3.62
C TRP A 173 -3.42 1.05 -4.32
N GLU A 174 -2.58 0.34 -3.56
CA GLU A 174 -1.61 -0.61 -4.10
C GLU A 174 -2.06 -2.07 -3.89
N TRP A 175 -2.13 -2.84 -4.98
CA TRP A 175 -2.38 -4.28 -4.92
C TRP A 175 -1.22 -5.03 -4.26
N VAL A 176 -1.55 -5.93 -3.33
CA VAL A 176 -0.61 -6.93 -2.79
C VAL A 176 -1.01 -8.34 -3.23
N ALA A 177 -0.14 -9.32 -3.03
CA ALA A 177 -0.33 -10.70 -3.46
C ALA A 177 -1.43 -11.44 -2.69
N ASP A 178 -1.75 -10.98 -1.48
CA ASP A 178 -2.60 -11.70 -0.53
C ASP A 178 -4.08 -11.64 -0.92
N TRP A 179 -4.77 -12.77 -0.74
CA TRP A 179 -6.22 -12.80 -0.59
C TRP A 179 -6.60 -12.26 0.79
N TYR A 180 -7.74 -11.58 0.88
CA TYR A 180 -8.28 -11.06 2.14
C TYR A 180 -8.91 -12.19 2.98
N ASP A 181 -8.63 -12.18 4.28
CA ASP A 181 -9.23 -13.06 5.30
C ASP A 181 -9.25 -12.31 6.64
N GLU A 182 -10.46 -12.03 7.13
CA GLU A 182 -10.70 -11.27 8.37
C GLU A 182 -10.11 -11.94 9.62
N THR A 183 -9.93 -13.25 9.60
CA THR A 183 -9.42 -14.00 10.76
C THR A 183 -7.90 -14.09 10.78
N ARG A 184 -7.22 -13.60 9.73
CA ARG A 184 -5.80 -13.91 9.49
C ARG A 184 -4.87 -13.34 10.54
N TYR A 185 -5.11 -12.11 10.99
CA TYR A 185 -4.28 -11.48 12.03
C TYR A 185 -4.44 -12.23 13.36
N GLN A 186 -5.66 -12.63 13.72
CA GLN A 186 -5.92 -13.46 14.89
C GLN A 186 -5.17 -14.79 14.81
N GLN A 187 -5.23 -15.47 13.67
CA GLN A 187 -4.50 -16.72 13.46
C GLN A 187 -2.99 -16.56 13.61
N ARG A 188 -2.41 -15.50 13.06
CA ARG A 188 -0.97 -15.21 13.13
C ARG A 188 -0.51 -14.90 14.56
N ALA A 189 -1.38 -14.33 15.37
CA ALA A 189 -1.07 -13.96 16.75
C ALA A 189 -1.21 -15.10 17.78
N MET A 190 -1.77 -16.25 17.40
CA MET A 190 -1.91 -17.39 18.31
C MET A 190 -0.58 -18.11 18.62
N GLY A 191 0.49 -17.83 17.87
CA GLY A 191 1.80 -18.44 18.06
C GLY A 191 2.73 -17.61 18.95
N ASN A 192 3.66 -18.29 19.64
CA ASN A 192 4.70 -17.64 20.45
C ASN A 192 5.93 -17.20 19.61
N GLU A 193 5.99 -17.59 18.35
CA GLU A 193 7.12 -17.32 17.44
C GLU A 193 6.67 -16.43 16.28
N PRO A 194 7.56 -15.58 15.73
CA PRO A 194 7.23 -14.76 14.57
C PRO A 194 6.80 -15.62 13.37
N VAL A 195 5.69 -15.25 12.74
CA VAL A 195 5.26 -15.91 11.50
C VAL A 195 6.25 -15.58 10.39
N ARG A 196 6.86 -16.60 9.77
CA ARG A 196 7.93 -16.42 8.78
C ARG A 196 7.36 -16.31 7.36
N ASN A 197 7.71 -15.24 6.64
CA ASN A 197 7.27 -14.95 5.27
C ASN A 197 5.78 -15.23 5.05
N PRO A 198 4.87 -14.66 5.87
CA PRO A 198 3.46 -14.97 5.76
C PRO A 198 2.95 -14.62 4.37
N GLN A 199 2.20 -15.57 3.84
CA GLN A 199 1.37 -15.38 2.66
C GLN A 199 -0.09 -15.33 3.10
N GLY A 200 -0.93 -14.72 2.26
CA GLY A 200 -2.38 -14.80 2.38
C GLY A 200 -2.87 -16.25 2.25
N PRO A 201 -4.17 -16.51 2.47
CA PRO A 201 -4.75 -17.82 2.19
C PRO A 201 -4.62 -18.17 0.70
N ASP A 202 -4.69 -19.45 0.36
CA ASP A 202 -4.53 -19.91 -1.03
C ASP A 202 -5.67 -19.44 -1.96
N LYS A 203 -6.82 -19.11 -1.38
CA LYS A 203 -8.03 -18.66 -2.07
C LYS A 203 -8.78 -17.63 -1.21
N GLY A 204 -9.53 -16.75 -1.88
CA GLY A 204 -10.43 -15.80 -1.25
C GLY A 204 -11.36 -15.19 -2.29
N GLU A 205 -12.25 -14.32 -1.83
CA GLU A 205 -13.17 -13.57 -2.71
C GLU A 205 -12.57 -12.22 -3.10
N PHE A 206 -11.81 -11.59 -2.19
CA PHE A 206 -11.22 -10.25 -2.38
C PHE A 206 -9.71 -10.28 -2.24
N ARG A 207 -9.02 -9.42 -3.00
CA ARG A 207 -7.59 -9.16 -2.88
C ARG A 207 -7.35 -7.97 -1.97
N VAL A 208 -6.23 -7.97 -1.26
CA VAL A 208 -5.87 -6.87 -0.35
C VAL A 208 -5.30 -5.68 -1.14
N LEU A 209 -5.70 -4.48 -0.72
CA LEU A 209 -5.14 -3.19 -1.14
C LEU A 209 -4.53 -2.50 0.09
N ARG A 210 -3.44 -1.75 -0.09
CA ARG A 210 -2.78 -0.99 0.99
C ARG A 210 -2.48 0.45 0.57
N GLY A 211 -2.29 1.33 1.55
CA GLY A 211 -1.76 2.68 1.38
C GLY A 211 -2.77 3.81 1.22
N GLY A 212 -4.02 3.54 0.87
CA GLY A 212 -4.98 4.60 0.62
C GLY A 212 -4.76 5.29 -0.73
N SER A 213 -5.64 6.23 -1.05
CA SER A 213 -5.67 6.91 -2.34
C SER A 213 -5.72 8.44 -2.17
N TRP A 214 -5.59 9.14 -3.29
CA TRP A 214 -5.73 10.59 -3.38
C TRP A 214 -7.10 11.11 -2.93
N ASP A 215 -8.15 10.29 -3.00
CA ASP A 215 -9.52 10.64 -2.66
C ASP A 215 -9.96 10.22 -1.26
N ASP A 216 -9.17 9.38 -0.57
CA ASP A 216 -9.47 8.95 0.78
C ASP A 216 -9.27 10.10 1.77
N SER A 217 -10.36 10.51 2.43
CA SER A 217 -10.34 11.52 3.49
C SER A 217 -10.05 10.93 4.87
N ASP A 218 -10.08 9.61 5.00
CA ASP A 218 -9.83 8.91 6.27
C ASP A 218 -8.33 8.65 6.45
N PRO A 219 -7.64 9.34 7.38
CA PRO A 219 -6.20 9.16 7.58
C PRO A 219 -5.83 7.76 8.11
N ARG A 220 -6.78 6.90 8.45
CA ARG A 220 -6.56 5.50 8.84
C ARG A 220 -6.18 4.59 7.69
N VAL A 221 -6.47 4.96 6.44
CA VAL A 221 -6.08 4.12 5.30
C VAL A 221 -4.64 4.38 4.81
N LEU A 222 -4.03 5.47 5.29
CA LEU A 222 -2.70 5.94 4.87
C LEU A 222 -1.53 5.28 5.63
N ARG A 223 -1.81 4.24 6.42
CA ARG A 223 -0.85 3.56 7.31
C ARG A 223 -0.45 2.20 6.76
#